data_AF-A0A251VPZ3-F1
#
_entry.id   AF-A0A251VPZ3-F1
#
_cell.length_a   1.000
_cell.length_b   1.000
_cell.length_c   1.000
_cell.angle_alpha   90.00
_cell.angle_beta   90.00
_cell.angle_gamma   90.00
#
_symmetry.space_group_name_H-M   'P 1'
#
loop_
_entity.id
_entity.type
_entity.pdbx_description
1 polymer ?
#
loop_
_entity_poly.entity_id
_entity_poly.type
_entity_poly.pdbx_seq_one_letter_code
_entity_poly.pdbx_strand_id
1 'polypeptide(L)'
;MKIFSICAFLVALLVLVVACSPHADAQTCQPSGHLTGRKPPEGRCNTKNDSECCVQGKPYPTYTCSPPVSGRTKAKLTLNSFQEGGD
;
A
#
# COMPACT_ATOMS: atom_id res chain seq x y z
N MET A 1 19.96 -34.88 -35.54
CA MET A 1 19.28 -35.55 -34.40
C MET A 1 19.80 -35.08 -33.03
N LYS A 2 21.11 -35.09 -32.76
CA LYS A 2 21.69 -34.65 -31.47
C LYS A 2 21.42 -33.17 -31.14
N ILE A 3 21.59 -32.27 -32.11
CA ILE A 3 21.34 -30.82 -31.94
C ILE A 3 19.87 -30.53 -31.61
N PHE A 4 18.94 -31.14 -32.37
CA PHE A 4 17.50 -31.03 -32.11
C PHE A 4 17.11 -31.54 -30.70
N SER A 5 17.71 -32.65 -30.27
CA SER A 5 17.50 -33.19 -28.92
C SER A 5 18.03 -32.25 -27.84
N ILE A 6 19.23 -31.70 -28.01
CA ILE A 6 19.82 -30.71 -27.07
C ILE A 6 18.94 -29.46 -26.98
N CYS A 7 18.48 -28.92 -28.11
CA CYS A 7 17.57 -27.78 -28.13
C CYS A 7 16.25 -28.09 -27.40
N ALA A 8 15.67 -29.27 -27.61
CA ALA A 8 14.45 -29.69 -26.91
C ALA A 8 14.66 -29.78 -25.39
N PHE A 9 15.79 -30.35 -24.95
CA PHE A 9 16.15 -30.39 -23.53
C PHE A 9 16.36 -29.01 -22.93
N LEU A 10 17.03 -28.11 -23.63
CA LEU A 10 17.25 -26.73 -23.17
C LEU A 10 15.93 -25.95 -23.07
N VAL A 11 15.02 -26.12 -24.04
CA VAL A 11 13.69 -25.50 -24.00
C VAL A 11 12.87 -26.05 -22.84
N ALA A 12 12.87 -27.38 -22.62
CA ALA A 12 12.19 -27.99 -21.49
C ALA A 12 12.74 -27.50 -20.14
N LEU A 13 14.07 -27.38 -20.02
CA LEU A 13 14.73 -26.85 -18.82
C LEU A 13 14.34 -25.39 -18.57
N LEU A 14 14.30 -24.55 -19.61
CA LEU A 14 13.90 -23.15 -19.51
C LEU A 14 12.45 -23.02 -19.01
N VAL A 15 11.53 -23.82 -19.57
CA VAL A 15 10.11 -23.85 -19.15
C VAL A 15 10.01 -24.26 -17.68
N LEU A 16 10.79 -25.26 -17.25
CA LEU A 16 10.79 -25.74 -15.88
C LEU A 16 11.34 -24.67 -14.90
N VAL A 17 12.38 -23.93 -15.28
CA VAL A 17 12.92 -22.81 -14.48
C VAL A 17 11.91 -21.67 -14.33
N VAL A 18 11.20 -21.30 -15.39
CA VAL A 18 10.15 -20.26 -15.34
C VAL A 18 8.96 -20.72 -14.49
N ALA A 19 8.55 -21.98 -14.61
CA ALA A 19 7.46 -22.54 -13.82
C ALA A 19 7.81 -22.69 -12.32
N CYS A 20 9.08 -22.95 -11.99
CA CYS A 20 9.57 -23.07 -10.62
C CYS A 20 10.09 -21.75 -10.03
N SER A 21 9.97 -20.63 -10.76
CA SER A 21 10.39 -19.34 -10.22
C SER A 21 9.51 -18.99 -9.03
N PRO A 22 10.08 -18.71 -7.84
CA PRO A 22 9.29 -18.29 -6.70
C PRO A 22 8.57 -16.99 -7.09
N HIS A 23 7.25 -17.00 -7.02
CA HIS A 23 6.47 -15.77 -7.09
C HIS A 23 6.89 -14.95 -5.87
N ALA A 24 7.76 -13.96 -6.07
CA ALA A 24 8.04 -12.98 -5.05
C ALA A 24 6.77 -12.12 -4.95
N ASP A 25 5.84 -12.54 -4.10
CA ASP A 25 4.80 -11.64 -3.63
C ASP A 25 5.53 -10.49 -2.92
N ALA A 26 5.78 -9.41 -3.66
CA ALA A 26 6.14 -8.15 -3.06
C ALA A 26 5.00 -7.85 -2.08
N GLN A 27 5.28 -7.97 -0.77
CA GLN A 27 4.28 -7.77 0.28
C GLN A 27 3.56 -6.46 0.01
N THR A 28 2.36 -6.54 -0.57
CA THR A 28 1.56 -5.35 -0.87
C THR A 28 1.03 -4.83 0.46
N CYS A 29 1.23 -3.55 0.73
CA CYS A 29 0.70 -2.94 1.95
C CYS A 29 -0.83 -3.07 1.99
N GLN A 30 -1.32 -3.80 2.98
CA GLN A 30 -2.75 -4.03 3.24
C GLN A 30 -3.16 -3.31 4.54
N PRO A 31 -4.46 -3.02 4.74
CA PRO A 31 -4.94 -2.48 6.01
C PRO A 31 -4.55 -3.40 7.18
N SER A 32 -3.95 -2.83 8.22
CA SER A 32 -3.63 -3.54 9.46
C SER A 32 -4.86 -3.71 10.37
N GLY A 33 -5.91 -2.94 10.12
CA GLY A 33 -7.14 -2.94 10.91
C GLY A 33 -8.13 -1.89 10.44
N HIS A 34 -9.20 -1.72 11.23
CA HIS A 34 -10.23 -0.72 10.98
C HIS A 34 -10.66 -0.05 12.29
N LEU A 35 -10.97 1.25 12.21
CA LEU A 35 -11.58 2.03 13.28
C LEU A 35 -13.01 2.40 12.89
N THR A 36 -13.93 2.29 13.84
CA THR A 36 -15.31 2.80 13.65
C THR A 36 -15.36 4.26 14.06
N GLY A 37 -15.73 5.13 13.11
CA GLY A 37 -15.85 6.56 13.34
C GLY A 37 -16.85 6.88 14.45
N ARG A 38 -16.46 7.81 15.32
CA ARG A 38 -17.29 8.33 16.41
C ARG A 38 -17.53 9.81 16.17
N LYS A 39 -18.75 10.28 16.45
CA LYS A 39 -19.06 11.71 16.43
C LYS A 39 -18.16 12.40 17.46
N PRO A 40 -17.37 13.43 17.06
CA PRO A 40 -16.54 14.15 18.01
C PRO A 40 -17.43 14.93 19.00
N PRO A 41 -16.96 15.16 20.23
CA PRO A 41 -17.63 16.10 21.13
C PRO A 41 -17.72 17.50 20.51
N GLU A 42 -18.68 18.29 20.96
CA GLU A 42 -18.90 19.63 20.42
C GLU A 42 -17.63 20.50 20.56
N GLY A 43 -17.25 21.18 19.47
CA GLY A 43 -16.05 22.02 19.41
C GLY A 43 -14.71 21.28 19.44
N ARG A 44 -14.68 19.94 19.48
CA ARG A 44 -13.44 19.15 19.59
C ARG A 44 -12.92 18.60 18.26
N CYS A 45 -13.55 18.93 17.15
CA CYS A 45 -13.04 18.59 15.82
C CYS A 45 -12.76 19.87 15.03
N ASN A 46 -11.50 20.03 14.63
CA ASN A 46 -11.05 21.11 13.78
C ASN A 46 -11.11 20.69 12.32
N THR A 47 -11.75 21.50 11.47
CA THR A 47 -11.85 21.29 10.02
C THR A 47 -10.99 22.26 9.20
N LYS A 48 -10.05 22.97 9.83
CA LYS A 48 -9.03 23.77 9.14
C LYS A 48 -8.09 22.86 8.34
N ASN A 49 -7.34 23.45 7.40
CA ASN A 49 -6.35 22.75 6.58
C ASN A 49 -6.91 21.52 5.83
N ASP A 50 -8.16 21.62 5.35
CA ASP A 50 -8.87 20.52 4.68
C ASP A 50 -9.00 19.23 5.53
N SER A 51 -9.03 19.39 6.85
CA SER A 51 -9.23 18.29 7.78
C SER A 51 -10.71 17.92 7.89
N GLU A 52 -11.00 16.62 8.03
CA GLU A 52 -12.36 16.10 8.14
C GLU A 52 -12.59 15.42 9.50
N CYS A 53 -13.81 15.56 10.02
CA CYS A 53 -14.24 14.85 11.22
C CYS A 53 -14.64 13.41 10.90
N CYS A 54 -14.41 12.50 11.84
CA CYS A 54 -14.92 11.14 11.75
C CYS A 54 -16.46 11.12 11.68
N VAL A 55 -17.00 10.57 10.60
CA VAL A 55 -18.42 10.24 10.45
C VAL A 55 -18.79 9.07 11.35
N GLN A 56 -19.87 9.22 12.14
CA GLN A 56 -20.35 8.19 13.06
C GLN A 56 -20.70 6.89 12.32
N GLY A 57 -20.16 5.77 12.80
CA GLY A 57 -20.43 4.43 12.25
C GLY A 57 -19.65 4.09 10.96
N LYS A 58 -18.97 5.05 10.33
CA LYS A 58 -18.15 4.79 9.14
C LYS A 58 -16.86 4.03 9.50
N PRO A 59 -16.50 2.94 8.80
CA PRO A 59 -15.22 2.27 9.01
C PRO A 59 -14.09 3.04 8.31
N TYR A 60 -12.97 3.23 9.01
CA TYR A 60 -11.74 3.84 8.50
C TYR A 60 -10.60 2.83 8.59
N PRO A 61 -9.92 2.47 7.47
CA PRO A 61 -8.80 1.56 7.51
C PRO A 61 -7.60 2.18 8.22
N THR A 62 -6.88 1.40 9.02
CA THR A 62 -5.59 1.77 9.59
C THR A 62 -4.46 1.06 8.86
N TYR A 63 -3.30 1.70 8.79
CA TYR A 63 -2.12 1.15 8.14
C TYR A 63 -0.91 1.36 9.04
N THR A 64 -0.15 0.29 9.25
CA THR A 64 1.21 0.33 9.82
C THR A 64 2.29 0.25 8.74
N CYS A 65 1.87 0.19 7.48
CA CYS A 65 2.73 0.16 6.30
C CYS A 65 2.44 1.32 5.36
N SER A 66 3.31 1.53 4.37
CA SER A 66 3.13 2.46 3.26
C SER A 66 3.47 1.77 1.94
N PRO A 67 3.09 2.34 0.78
CA PRO A 67 3.51 1.82 -0.52
C PRO A 67 5.04 1.75 -0.65
N PRO A 68 5.56 0.88 -1.54
CA PRO A 68 7.00 0.76 -1.77
C PRO A 68 7.65 2.09 -2.16
N VAL A 69 8.82 2.36 -1.58
CA VAL A 69 9.61 3.55 -1.87
C VAL A 69 10.44 3.32 -3.13
N SER A 70 10.43 4.29 -4.03
CA SER A 70 11.26 4.34 -5.24
C SER A 70 11.85 5.74 -5.45
N GLY A 71 12.75 5.89 -6.42
CA GLY A 71 13.29 7.21 -6.81
C GLY A 71 12.24 8.21 -7.30
N ARG A 72 11.00 7.76 -7.58
CA ARG A 72 9.85 8.58 -7.98
C ARG A 72 8.57 8.14 -7.25
N THR A 73 8.67 8.01 -5.93
CA THR A 73 7.53 7.62 -5.09
C THR A 73 6.37 8.58 -5.27
N LYS A 74 5.20 8.05 -5.66
CA LYS A 74 3.97 8.84 -5.75
C LYS A 74 3.38 9.02 -4.36
N ALA A 75 2.93 10.22 -4.06
CA ALA A 75 2.28 10.56 -2.79
C ALA A 75 1.16 11.59 -3.02
N LYS A 76 0.25 11.68 -2.05
CA LYS A 76 -0.72 12.78 -1.95
C LYS A 76 -0.14 13.84 -1.03
N LEU A 77 0.15 15.02 -1.55
CA LEU A 77 0.55 16.18 -0.75
C LEU A 77 -0.71 16.77 -0.08
N THR A 78 -0.61 17.07 1.21
CA THR A 78 -1.65 17.73 2.00
C THR A 78 -1.08 18.97 2.69
N LEU A 79 -1.95 19.92 3.03
CA LEU A 79 -1.59 21.12 3.78
C LEU A 79 -1.80 20.88 5.28
N ASN A 80 -0.87 21.32 6.13
CA ASN A 80 -1.02 21.30 7.59
C ASN A 80 -0.21 22.42 8.25
N SER A 81 -0.67 22.91 9.41
CA SER A 81 0.11 23.83 10.26
C SER A 81 0.93 23.07 11.29
N PHE A 82 2.21 23.46 11.45
CA PHE A 82 3.12 22.95 12.48
C PHE A 82 3.56 24.05 13.45
N GLN A 83 2.89 25.21 13.40
CA GLN A 83 3.12 26.30 14.35
C GLN A 83 2.49 25.96 15.71
N GLU A 84 2.97 26.61 16.76
CA GLU A 84 2.37 26.50 18.09
C GLU A 84 0.90 26.96 18.04
N GLY A 85 -0.02 26.13 18.54
CA GLY A 85 -1.47 26.38 18.50
C GLY A 85 -2.11 26.28 17.09
N GLY A 86 -1.40 25.67 16.14
CA GLY A 86 -1.88 25.47 14.77
C GLY A 86 -2.83 24.28 14.56
N ASP A 87 -3.12 23.54 15.64
CA ASP A 87 -3.98 22.35 15.67
C ASP A 87 -5.48 22.65 15.62
#